data_AF-A0A6P0SBG7-F1
#
_entry.id   AF-A0A6P0SBG7-F1
#
_cell.length_a   1.000
_cell.length_b   1.000
_cell.length_c   1.000
_cell.angle_alpha   90.00
_cell.angle_beta   90.00
_cell.angle_gamma   90.00
#
_symmetry.space_group_name_H-M   'P 1'
#
loop_
_entity.id
_entity.type
_entity.pdbx_description
1 polymer ?
#
loop_
_entity_poly.entity_id
_entity_poly.type
_entity_poly.pdbx_seq_one_letter_code
_entity_poly.pdbx_strand_id
1 'polypeptide(L)' 'MAYCDFTLRKVKTDLHLAVEENTSLFPEIQPIPPSDYLTFVLQEHLPLVTAINTEKARSELVVMPVLIEVRRYLQHQK' A
#
# COMPACT_ATOMS: atom_id res chain seq x y z
N MET A 1 -21.05 11.68 21.40
CA MET A 1 -20.26 12.84 20.91
C MET A 1 -20.58 13.06 19.45
N ALA A 2 -20.77 14.31 19.00
CA ALA A 2 -20.79 14.62 17.57
C ALA A 2 -19.39 14.38 16.98
N TYR A 3 -19.29 13.98 15.72
CA TYR A 3 -17.99 13.68 15.08
C TYR A 3 -17.04 14.89 15.12
N CYS A 4 -17.57 16.10 14.98
CA CYS A 4 -16.84 17.36 15.04
C CYS A 4 -16.11 17.61 16.37
N ASP A 5 -16.58 16.97 17.46
CA ASP A 5 -16.02 17.11 18.81
C ASP A 5 -15.12 15.94 19.22
N PHE A 6 -14.86 15.01 18.30
CA PHE A 6 -14.06 13.82 18.54
C PHE A 6 -12.59 14.17 18.81
N THR A 7 -12.08 13.74 19.96
CA THR A 7 -10.65 13.80 20.28
C THR A 7 -10.24 12.53 21.00
N LEU A 8 -9.06 11.99 20.68
CA LEU A 8 -8.54 10.78 21.32
C LEU A 8 -8.52 10.89 22.85
N ARG A 9 -8.18 12.08 23.37
CA ARG A 9 -8.15 12.36 24.82
C ARG A 9 -9.51 12.16 25.49
N LYS A 10 -10.58 12.73 24.94
CA LYS A 10 -11.94 12.60 25.50
C LYS A 10 -12.39 11.15 25.49
N VAL A 11 -12.17 10.44 24.38
CA VAL A 11 -12.59 9.04 24.25
C VAL A 11 -11.83 8.13 25.23
N LYS A 12 -10.51 8.35 25.45
CA LYS A 12 -9.75 7.63 26.48
C LYS A 12 -10.36 7.80 27.87
N THR A 13 -10.77 9.02 28.23
CA THR A 13 -11.35 9.32 29.54
C THR A 13 -12.78 8.80 29.67
N ASP A 14 -13.65 9.15 28.72
CA ASP A 14 -15.10 8.87 28.80
C ASP A 14 -15.39 7.36 28.72
N LEU A 15 -14.61 6.63 27.90
CA LEU A 15 -14.78 5.18 27.70
C LEU A 15 -13.75 4.34 28.48
N HIS A 16 -12.91 4.98 29.31
CA HIS A 16 -11.91 4.31 30.14
C HIS A 16 -10.97 3.38 29.33
N LEU A 17 -10.50 3.87 28.16
CA LEU A 17 -9.70 3.08 27.23
C LEU A 17 -8.20 3.21 27.52
N ALA A 18 -7.51 2.07 27.47
CA ALA A 18 -6.06 2.04 27.30
C ALA A 18 -5.70 2.23 25.81
N VAL A 19 -4.58 2.90 25.53
CA VAL A 19 -4.04 2.98 24.17
C VAL A 19 -2.78 2.15 24.11
N GLU A 20 -2.75 1.23 23.15
CA GLU A 20 -1.56 0.50 22.78
C GLU A 20 -0.99 1.14 21.51
N GLU A 21 0.17 1.79 21.64
CA GLU A 21 0.83 2.49 20.52
C GLU A 21 1.80 1.58 19.74
N ASN A 22 2.27 0.51 20.38
CA ASN A 22 3.33 -0.38 19.85
C ASN A 22 2.80 -1.75 19.41
N THR A 23 1.53 -1.81 19.02
CA THR A 23 0.93 -3.04 18.50
C THR A 23 1.15 -3.08 16.99
N SER A 24 1.79 -4.15 16.51
CA SER A 24 1.93 -4.36 15.06
C SER A 24 0.54 -4.57 14.46
N LEU A 25 0.10 -3.64 13.59
CA LEU A 25 -1.18 -3.75 12.89
C LEU A 25 -1.18 -4.86 11.83
N PHE A 26 0.00 -5.29 11.40
CA PHE A 26 0.18 -6.30 10.38
C PHE A 26 0.95 -7.49 10.94
N PRO A 27 0.55 -8.72 10.59
CA PRO A 27 1.34 -9.88 10.94
C PRO A 27 2.69 -9.84 10.20
N GLU A 28 3.72 -10.42 10.80
CA GLU A 28 4.95 -10.71 10.08
C GLU A 28 4.65 -11.77 9.01
N ILE A 29 4.83 -11.39 7.75
CA ILE A 29 4.61 -12.27 6.60
C ILE A 29 5.91 -12.45 5.83
N GLN A 30 6.09 -13.63 5.25
CA GLN A 30 7.22 -13.89 4.36
C GLN A 30 7.06 -13.08 3.06
N PRO A 31 8.09 -12.33 2.63
CA PRO A 31 8.04 -11.60 1.38
C PRO A 31 7.84 -12.54 0.18
N ILE A 32 7.09 -12.07 -0.81
CA ILE A 32 6.91 -12.76 -2.09
C ILE A 32 7.84 -12.09 -3.11
N PRO A 33 8.76 -12.82 -3.75
CA PRO A 33 9.60 -12.25 -4.80
C PRO A 33 8.73 -11.90 -6.02
N PRO A 34 9.02 -10.81 -6.76
CA PRO A 34 8.32 -10.50 -8.00
C PRO A 34 8.58 -11.60 -9.04
N SER A 35 7.64 -11.82 -9.97
CA SER A 35 7.91 -12.72 -11.09
C SER A 35 8.91 -12.13 -12.09
N ASP A 36 9.46 -13.00 -12.93
CA ASP A 36 10.34 -12.60 -14.03
C ASP A 36 9.67 -11.59 -14.97
N TYR A 37 8.34 -11.73 -15.16
CA TYR A 37 7.55 -10.82 -15.98
C TYR A 37 7.55 -9.40 -15.39
N LEU A 38 7.20 -9.24 -14.10
CA LEU A 38 7.20 -7.92 -13.47
C LEU A 38 8.62 -7.33 -13.43
N THR A 39 9.62 -8.16 -13.18
CA THR A 39 11.03 -7.75 -13.16
C THR A 39 11.46 -7.18 -14.51
N PHE A 40 11.19 -7.91 -15.60
CA PHE A 40 11.48 -7.47 -16.97
C PHE A 40 10.72 -6.18 -17.32
N VAL A 41 9.43 -6.12 -17.02
CA VAL A 41 8.59 -4.93 -17.31
C VAL A 41 9.12 -3.70 -16.59
N LEU A 42 9.45 -3.80 -15.30
CA LEU A 42 9.97 -2.66 -14.54
C LEU A 42 11.36 -2.23 -15.02
N GLN A 43 12.21 -3.17 -15.44
CA GLN A 43 13.52 -2.84 -16.02
C GLN A 43 13.39 -1.96 -17.27
N GLU A 44 12.44 -2.27 -18.16
CA GLU A 44 12.18 -1.48 -19.38
C GLU A 44 11.50 -0.14 -19.06
N HIS A 45 10.60 -0.12 -18.08
CA HIS A 45 9.78 1.04 -17.76
C HIS A 45 10.49 2.12 -16.93
N LEU A 46 11.36 1.73 -16.00
CA LEU A 46 11.99 2.68 -15.06
C LEU A 46 12.78 3.81 -15.74
N PRO A 47 13.56 3.56 -16.81
CA PRO A 47 14.20 4.63 -17.57
C PRO A 47 13.19 5.63 -18.15
N LEU A 48 12.07 5.13 -18.69
CA LEU A 48 11.01 5.97 -19.27
C LEU A 48 10.28 6.78 -18.20
N VAL A 49 9.98 6.18 -17.05
CA VAL A 49 9.36 6.87 -15.91
C VAL A 49 10.21 8.04 -15.46
N THR A 50 11.53 7.84 -15.40
CA THR A 50 12.49 8.87 -15.00
C THR A 50 12.59 9.98 -16.04
N ALA A 51 12.58 9.63 -17.32
CA ALA A 51 12.64 10.60 -18.43
C ALA A 51 11.35 11.44 -18.56
N ILE A 52 10.18 10.82 -18.40
CA ILE A 52 8.88 11.49 -18.54
C ILE A 52 8.53 12.28 -17.26
N ASN A 53 8.84 11.73 -16.09
CA ASN A 53 8.70 12.33 -14.76
C ASN A 53 7.30 12.92 -14.40
N THR A 54 6.23 12.38 -14.98
CA THR A 54 4.86 12.77 -14.61
C THR A 54 4.24 11.78 -13.64
N GLU A 55 3.20 12.23 -12.91
CA GLU A 55 2.37 11.33 -12.09
C GLU A 55 1.74 10.22 -12.93
N LYS A 56 1.27 10.55 -14.14
CA LYS A 56 0.71 9.58 -15.07
C LYS A 56 1.71 8.49 -15.44
N ALA A 57 2.96 8.85 -15.75
CA ALA A 57 4.00 7.88 -16.08
C ALA A 57 4.28 6.92 -14.90
N ARG A 58 4.39 7.43 -13.68
CA ARG A 58 4.56 6.59 -12.48
C ARG A 58 3.35 5.66 -12.26
N SER A 59 2.14 6.19 -12.43
CA SER A 59 0.90 5.43 -12.24
C SER A 59 0.78 4.29 -13.25
N GLU A 60 1.04 4.54 -14.53
CA GLU A 60 0.81 3.56 -15.59
C GLU A 60 1.98 2.58 -15.76
N LEU A 61 3.22 3.02 -15.55
CA LEU A 61 4.41 2.21 -15.85
C LEU A 61 5.02 1.54 -14.62
N VAL A 62 4.64 1.93 -13.40
CA VAL A 62 5.10 1.29 -12.15
C VAL A 62 3.95 0.74 -11.33
N VAL A 63 3.01 1.61 -10.93
CA VAL A 63 1.94 1.22 -10.00
C VAL A 63 1.01 0.18 -10.63
N MET A 64 0.55 0.41 -11.87
CA MET A 64 -0.37 -0.51 -12.55
C MET A 64 0.25 -1.91 -12.78
N PRO A 65 1.49 -2.06 -13.29
CA PRO A 65 2.14 -3.37 -13.39
C PRO A 65 2.23 -4.12 -12.05
N VAL A 66 2.56 -3.42 -10.96
CA VAL A 66 2.59 -4.03 -9.61
C VAL A 66 1.20 -4.50 -9.18
N LEU A 67 0.15 -3.70 -9.42
CA LEU A 67 -1.22 -4.10 -9.09
C LEU A 67 -1.70 -5.29 -9.91
N ILE A 68 -1.34 -5.34 -11.21
CA ILE A 68 -1.61 -6.50 -12.07
C ILE A 68 -0.88 -7.73 -11.54
N GLU A 69 0.37 -7.59 -11.08
CA GLU A 69 1.14 -8.66 -10.47
C GLU A 69 0.47 -9.21 -9.20
N VAL A 70 0.05 -8.33 -8.30
CA VAL A 70 -0.70 -8.71 -7.09
C VAL A 70 -1.95 -9.49 -7.47
N ARG A 71 -2.70 -9.01 -8.48
CA ARG A 71 -3.88 -9.73 -8.98
C ARG A 71 -3.53 -11.11 -9.54
N ARG A 72 -2.38 -11.29 -10.19
CA ARG A 72 -1.90 -12.60 -10.64
C ARG A 72 -1.58 -13.53 -9.47
N TYR A 73 -0.88 -13.04 -8.44
CA TYR A 73 -0.60 -13.81 -7.22
C TYR A 73 -1.87 -14.26 -6.50
N LEU A 74 -2.89 -13.40 -6.50
CA LEU A 74 -4.21 -13.68 -5.95
C LEU A 74 -5.11 -14.46 -6.92
N GLN A 75 -4.55 -15.10 -7.96
CA GLN A 75 -5.27 -15.93 -8.91
C GLN A 75 -6.47 -15.23 -9.58
N HIS A 76 -6.34 -13.92 -9.83
CA HIS A 76 -7.37 -13.08 -10.44
C HIS A 76 -8.69 -13.02 -9.64
N GLN A 77 -8.64 -13.22 -8.31
CA GLN A 77 -9.77 -12.98 -7.42
C GLN A 77 -10.31 -11.55 -7.59
N LYS A 78 -11.64 -11.42 -7.50
CA LYS A 78 -12.37 -10.16 -7.67
C LYS A 78 -12.59 -9.49 -6.32
#